data_AF-A0A9E1N3N2-F1
#
_entry.id   AF-A0A9E1N3N2-F1
#
_cell.length_a   1.000
_cell.length_b   1.000
_cell.length_c   1.000
_cell.angle_alpha   90.00
_cell.angle_beta   90.00
_cell.angle_gamma   90.00
#
_symmetry.space_group_name_H-M   'P 1'
#
loop_
_entity.id
_entity.type
_entity.pdbx_description
1 polymer ?
#
loop_
_entity_poly.entity_id
_entity_poly.type
_entity_poly.pdbx_seq_one_letter_code
_entity_poly.pdbx_strand_id
1 'polypeptide(L)'
;CAQGEEPYSFAMLLQEHGISPAQVEITGVDIAESSIQQAKQGRYRKYALRQAPNHFIQTHFSQQSNSYSIYPKIRNSVMFIQMNLLSQADSLLTPGYHLIFSHNMLIYFDQPTCNKMIRIFSRLLDNNGLLFVDAVETSEVSTLMKKAQVRDACAFQKGIASHSQQPQNQSTKTPSLRNNPASVSTTTVTHSSPEVKRDSAEQAYQGKRFDEAIRLYDQLVDQHPAWACWAHAGKARVLVDSGDDLEALEEAERALSGCQNTNSLYLPNKDRADAHAIIALVLNKKGIKAGQKEHLEQVQRLNPNHPVLQLIRQDKQE
;
A
#
# COMPACT_ATOMS: atom_id res chain seq x y z
N CYS A 1 -2.26 8.83 6.43
CA CYS A 1 -0.83 8.45 6.31
C CYS A 1 -0.57 7.02 6.83
N ALA A 2 -1.62 6.25 7.14
CA ALA A 2 -1.54 4.91 7.68
C ALA A 2 -0.54 4.82 8.85
N GLN A 3 0.36 3.85 8.83
CA GLN A 3 1.32 3.59 9.90
C GLN A 3 2.62 4.39 9.74
N GLY A 4 2.62 5.45 8.92
CA GLY A 4 3.70 6.43 8.86
C GLY A 4 4.83 6.13 7.87
N GLU A 5 4.73 5.07 7.09
CA GLU A 5 5.75 4.66 6.11
C GLU A 5 6.07 5.78 5.11
N GLU A 6 5.05 6.45 4.56
CA GLU A 6 5.21 7.50 3.56
C GLU A 6 5.90 8.77 4.12
N PRO A 7 5.43 9.38 5.23
CA PRO A 7 6.11 10.52 5.86
C PRO A 7 7.58 10.25 6.21
N TYR A 8 7.89 9.05 6.72
CA TYR A 8 9.26 8.68 7.05
C TYR A 8 10.13 8.45 5.81
N SER A 9 9.58 7.84 4.77
CA SER A 9 10.28 7.68 3.49
C SER A 9 10.68 9.05 2.93
N PHE A 10 9.79 10.04 3.03
CA PHE A 10 10.09 11.41 2.61
C PHE A 10 11.18 12.06 3.46
N ALA A 11 11.10 11.91 4.79
CA ALA A 11 12.12 12.44 5.71
C ALA A 11 13.51 11.84 5.45
N MET A 12 13.59 10.53 5.18
CA MET A 12 14.82 9.84 4.84
C MET A 12 15.36 10.30 3.48
N LEU A 13 14.50 10.35 2.46
CA LEU A 13 14.86 10.80 1.10
C LEU A 13 15.47 12.21 1.10
N LEU A 14 14.84 13.15 1.83
CA LEU A 14 15.35 14.51 1.94
C LEU A 14 16.72 14.56 2.62
N GLN A 15 16.92 13.76 3.68
CA GLN A 15 18.20 13.66 4.36
C GLN A 15 19.31 13.14 3.43
N GLU A 16 19.04 12.13 2.61
CA GLU A 16 20.00 11.62 1.64
C GLU A 16 20.38 12.65 0.58
N HIS A 17 19.47 13.57 0.24
CA HIS A 17 19.72 14.69 -0.67
C HIS A 17 20.30 15.93 0.03
N GLY A 18 20.80 15.78 1.27
CA GLY A 18 21.49 16.84 2.00
C GLY A 18 20.56 17.87 2.64
N ILE A 19 19.25 17.67 2.60
CA ILE A 19 18.27 18.52 3.30
C ILE A 19 18.10 17.97 4.71
N SER A 20 18.55 18.73 5.70
CA SER A 20 18.40 18.31 7.10
C SER A 20 16.91 18.22 7.45
N PRO A 21 16.47 17.19 8.20
CA PRO A 21 15.08 17.11 8.66
C PRO A 21 14.63 18.30 9.52
N ALA A 22 15.56 19.12 10.03
CA ALA A 22 15.25 20.36 10.73
C ALA A 22 14.90 21.55 9.80
N GLN A 23 15.15 21.44 8.50
CA GLN A 23 14.86 22.48 7.50
C GLN A 23 13.48 22.34 6.87
N VAL A 24 12.77 21.26 7.18
CA VAL A 24 11.49 20.91 6.58
C VAL A 24 10.50 20.52 7.66
N GLU A 25 9.23 20.87 7.44
CA GLU A 25 8.13 20.39 8.27
C GLU A 25 7.40 19.28 7.52
N ILE A 26 7.29 18.11 8.15
CA ILE A 26 6.58 16.96 7.59
C ILE A 26 5.45 16.59 8.54
N THR A 27 4.23 16.64 8.03
CA THR A 27 3.01 16.34 8.81
C THR A 27 2.30 15.13 8.22
N GLY A 28 2.25 14.04 8.99
CA GLY A 28 1.46 12.85 8.71
C GLY A 28 0.07 12.96 9.33
N VAL A 29 -0.97 12.82 8.52
CA VAL A 29 -2.36 12.91 8.97
C VAL A 29 -3.09 11.61 8.69
N ASP A 30 -3.82 11.09 9.68
CA ASP A 30 -4.72 9.94 9.51
C ASP A 30 -5.93 10.04 10.43
N ILE A 31 -7.04 9.41 10.05
CA ILE A 31 -8.25 9.36 10.86
C ILE A 31 -8.16 8.28 11.94
N ALA A 32 -7.42 7.18 11.67
CA ALA A 32 -7.30 6.04 12.56
C ALA A 32 -6.25 6.30 13.66
N GLU A 33 -6.71 6.39 14.91
CA GLU A 33 -5.83 6.61 16.05
C GLU A 33 -4.79 5.48 16.20
N SER A 34 -5.20 4.22 16.02
CA SER A 34 -4.28 3.07 16.10
C SER A 34 -3.12 3.18 15.11
N SER A 35 -3.39 3.62 13.88
CA SER A 35 -2.38 3.86 12.85
C SER A 35 -1.44 5.00 13.24
N ILE A 36 -1.97 6.10 13.79
CA ILE A 36 -1.15 7.22 14.29
C ILE A 36 -0.26 6.78 15.46
N GLN A 37 -0.76 5.95 16.38
CA GLN A 37 0.05 5.44 17.50
C GLN A 37 1.18 4.54 16.99
N GLN A 38 0.92 3.70 15.99
CA GLN A 38 1.96 2.87 15.36
C GLN A 38 3.00 3.73 14.63
N ALA A 39 2.54 4.74 13.87
CA ALA A 39 3.42 5.68 13.19
C ALA A 39 4.36 6.41 14.15
N LYS A 40 3.84 6.89 15.29
CA LYS A 40 4.64 7.54 16.34
C LYS A 40 5.68 6.61 16.97
N GLN A 41 5.42 5.30 17.03
CA GLN A 41 6.41 4.34 17.52
C GLN A 41 7.57 4.18 16.53
N GLY A 42 7.30 4.28 15.22
CA GLY A 42 8.29 4.13 14.15
C GLY A 42 8.91 2.73 14.13
N ARG A 43 8.12 1.71 14.43
CA ARG A 43 8.53 0.30 14.49
C ARG A 43 7.85 -0.49 13.39
N TYR A 44 8.65 -1.15 12.56
CA TYR A 44 8.18 -1.86 11.37
C TYR A 44 8.67 -3.29 11.36
N ARG A 45 7.85 -4.20 10.83
CA ARG A 45 8.29 -5.57 10.53
C ARG A 45 9.14 -5.55 9.24
N LYS A 46 9.89 -6.63 9.01
CA LYS A 46 10.73 -6.76 7.81
C LYS A 46 9.93 -6.56 6.51
N TYR A 47 8.69 -7.05 6.46
CA TYR A 47 7.84 -6.97 5.27
C TYR A 47 7.42 -5.54 4.90
N ALA A 48 7.19 -4.68 5.90
CA ALA A 48 6.91 -3.26 5.65
C ALA A 48 8.09 -2.55 4.96
N LEU A 49 9.31 -3.09 5.10
CA LEU A 49 10.53 -2.57 4.48
C LEU A 49 10.91 -3.29 3.17
N ARG A 50 10.06 -4.17 2.62
CA ARG A 50 10.40 -5.00 1.45
C ARG A 50 10.79 -4.21 0.20
N GLN A 51 10.26 -2.99 0.05
CA GLN A 51 10.55 -2.09 -1.06
C GLN A 51 11.65 -1.07 -0.73
N ALA A 52 12.10 -1.01 0.54
CA ALA A 52 13.13 -0.07 0.95
C ALA A 52 14.52 -0.60 0.53
N PRO A 53 15.35 0.22 -0.13
CA PRO A 53 16.73 -0.17 -0.43
C PRO A 53 17.50 -0.53 0.85
N ASN A 54 18.37 -1.55 0.80
CA ASN A 54 19.11 -2.00 1.99
C ASN A 54 19.92 -0.89 2.66
N HIS A 55 20.46 0.06 1.89
CA HIS A 55 21.22 1.19 2.44
C HIS A 55 20.34 2.16 3.26
N PHE A 56 19.07 2.38 2.87
CA PHE A 56 18.11 3.15 3.68
C PHE A 56 17.88 2.47 5.02
N ILE A 57 17.68 1.15 5.02
CA ILE A 57 17.43 0.38 6.24
C ILE A 57 18.63 0.49 7.18
N GLN A 58 19.84 0.28 6.66
CA GLN A 58 21.08 0.36 7.44
C GLN A 58 21.35 1.76 8.01
N THR A 59 20.98 2.81 7.27
CA THR A 59 21.26 4.20 7.64
C THR A 59 20.23 4.73 8.65
N HIS A 60 18.96 4.34 8.52
CA HIS A 60 17.86 4.99 9.23
C HIS A 60 17.17 4.11 10.28
N PHE A 61 17.48 2.81 10.35
CA PHE A 61 16.85 1.90 11.29
C PHE A 61 17.86 1.18 12.19
N SER A 62 17.49 0.98 13.45
CA SER A 62 18.09 -0.04 14.29
C SER A 62 17.30 -1.34 14.16
N GLN A 63 17.97 -2.42 13.75
CA GLN A 63 17.38 -3.75 13.76
C GLN A 63 17.28 -4.28 15.20
N GLN A 64 16.08 -4.67 15.59
CA GLN A 64 15.76 -5.43 16.80
C GLN A 64 15.26 -6.81 16.38
N SER A 65 15.16 -7.76 17.32
CA SER A 65 14.93 -9.18 17.07
C SER A 65 13.98 -9.47 15.90
N ASN A 66 12.76 -8.94 15.96
CA ASN A 66 11.71 -9.13 14.96
C ASN A 66 11.17 -7.82 14.36
N SER A 67 11.89 -6.71 14.53
CA SER A 67 11.42 -5.40 14.08
C SER A 67 12.57 -4.45 13.75
N TYR A 68 12.26 -3.42 13.00
CA TYR A 68 13.15 -2.32 12.65
C TYR A 68 12.57 -1.07 13.26
N SER A 69 13.35 -0.43 14.14
CA SER A 69 12.95 0.84 14.76
C SER A 69 13.68 1.99 14.08
N ILE A 70 12.94 2.98 13.61
CA ILE A 70 13.51 4.20 13.03
C ILE A 70 14.33 4.95 14.07
N TYR A 71 15.51 5.45 13.68
CA TYR A 71 16.34 6.26 14.56
C TYR A 71 15.62 7.56 14.97
N PRO A 72 15.78 8.02 16.23
CA PRO A 72 15.08 9.21 16.73
C PRO A 72 15.24 10.46 15.87
N LYS A 73 16.38 10.63 15.19
CA LYS A 73 16.65 11.77 14.30
C LYS A 73 15.60 11.91 13.19
N ILE A 74 15.20 10.80 12.56
CA ILE A 74 14.16 10.79 11.53
C ILE A 74 12.78 10.71 12.19
N ARG A 75 12.64 9.91 13.25
CA ARG A 75 11.35 9.74 13.92
C ARG A 75 10.77 11.06 14.42
N ASN A 76 11.63 11.90 15.00
CA ASN A 76 11.23 13.16 15.60
C ASN A 76 11.09 14.30 14.58
N SER A 77 11.43 14.08 13.29
CA SER A 77 11.25 15.09 12.24
C SER A 77 9.89 15.03 11.56
N VAL A 78 9.01 14.12 11.99
CA VAL A 78 7.67 13.97 11.45
C VAL A 78 6.66 14.20 12.57
N MET A 79 5.71 15.12 12.34
CA MET A 79 4.58 15.36 13.22
C MET A 79 3.39 14.51 12.78
N PHE A 80 2.80 13.75 13.70
CA PHE A 80 1.61 12.95 13.42
C PHE A 80 0.37 13.51 14.12
N ILE A 81 -0.67 13.77 13.32
CA ILE A 81 -1.94 14.32 13.79
C ILE A 81 -3.06 13.32 13.47
N GLN A 82 -3.83 12.94 14.48
CA GLN A 82 -5.06 12.19 14.30
C GLN A 82 -6.19 13.18 14.00
N MET A 83 -6.81 13.08 12.83
CA MET A 83 -7.97 13.90 12.47
C MET A 83 -8.71 13.39 11.24
N ASN A 84 -9.98 13.79 11.14
CA ASN A 84 -10.73 13.73 9.90
C ASN A 84 -10.53 15.01 9.08
N LEU A 85 -9.80 14.92 7.97
CA LEU A 85 -9.52 16.04 7.09
C LEU A 85 -10.79 16.77 6.60
N LEU A 86 -11.89 16.06 6.33
CA LEU A 86 -13.12 16.67 5.79
C LEU A 86 -13.84 17.61 6.76
N SER A 87 -13.61 17.45 8.06
CA SER A 87 -14.28 18.22 9.11
C SER A 87 -13.33 19.06 9.95
N GLN A 88 -12.04 18.71 10.03
CA GLN A 88 -11.11 19.31 10.99
C GLN A 88 -9.88 19.97 10.34
N ALA A 89 -9.69 19.87 9.02
CA ALA A 89 -8.52 20.47 8.37
C ALA A 89 -8.37 21.97 8.65
N ASP A 90 -9.49 22.72 8.66
CA ASP A 90 -9.46 24.18 8.85
C ASP A 90 -9.14 24.63 10.27
N SER A 91 -9.33 23.76 11.27
CA SER A 91 -9.03 24.07 12.66
C SER A 91 -7.67 23.55 13.11
N LEU A 92 -7.14 22.50 12.46
CA LEU A 92 -5.94 21.80 12.91
C LEU A 92 -4.73 21.98 11.97
N LEU A 93 -4.93 22.43 10.73
CA LEU A 93 -3.86 22.65 9.77
C LEU A 93 -3.77 24.11 9.36
N THR A 94 -2.54 24.59 9.20
CA THR A 94 -2.26 25.93 8.68
C THR A 94 -1.94 25.83 7.19
N PRO A 95 -2.54 26.65 6.30
CA PRO A 95 -2.16 26.71 4.90
C PRO A 95 -0.69 27.07 4.68
N GLY A 96 -0.14 26.70 3.52
CA GLY A 96 1.25 26.98 3.13
C GLY A 96 2.07 25.74 2.79
N TYR A 97 1.44 24.59 2.57
CA TYR A 97 2.15 23.37 2.21
C TYR A 97 2.72 23.47 0.80
N HIS A 98 4.04 23.33 0.66
CA HIS A 98 4.69 23.27 -0.65
C HIS A 98 4.34 21.98 -1.40
N LEU A 99 4.17 20.87 -0.67
CA LEU A 99 3.84 19.57 -1.22
C LEU A 99 2.77 18.91 -0.35
N ILE A 100 1.77 18.30 -0.99
CA ILE A 100 0.79 17.41 -0.35
C ILE A 100 0.81 16.09 -1.10
N PHE A 101 0.91 14.98 -0.37
CA PHE A 101 0.77 13.63 -0.91
C PHE A 101 -0.54 13.03 -0.39
N SER A 102 -1.31 12.45 -1.31
CA SER A 102 -2.58 11.80 -1.01
C SER A 102 -2.76 10.62 -1.94
N HIS A 103 -2.14 9.49 -1.59
CA HIS A 103 -2.27 8.24 -2.35
C HIS A 103 -3.36 7.33 -1.78
N ASN A 104 -4.13 6.72 -2.67
CA ASN A 104 -5.10 5.66 -2.38
C ASN A 104 -6.19 6.07 -1.36
N MET A 105 -6.51 7.36 -1.24
CA MET A 105 -7.52 7.86 -0.30
C MET A 105 -8.80 8.29 -1.02
N LEU A 106 -8.69 8.95 -2.17
CA LEU A 106 -9.83 9.49 -2.91
C LEU A 106 -10.72 8.39 -3.49
N ILE A 107 -10.15 7.21 -3.75
CA ILE A 107 -10.89 6.03 -4.26
C ILE A 107 -12.01 5.54 -3.33
N TYR A 108 -12.00 5.95 -2.06
CA TYR A 108 -13.02 5.56 -1.08
C TYR A 108 -14.21 6.52 -1.01
N PHE A 109 -14.17 7.63 -1.75
CA PHE A 109 -15.15 8.71 -1.64
C PHE A 109 -16.06 8.78 -2.86
N ASP A 110 -17.29 9.25 -2.64
CA ASP A 110 -18.16 9.66 -3.74
C ASP A 110 -17.67 10.99 -4.36
N GLN A 111 -18.13 11.28 -5.58
CA GLN A 111 -17.69 12.48 -6.30
C GLN A 111 -17.88 13.79 -5.51
N PRO A 112 -19.02 14.03 -4.81
CA PRO A 112 -19.18 15.22 -3.97
C PRO A 112 -18.12 15.32 -2.86
N THR A 113 -17.79 14.20 -2.20
CA THR A 113 -16.80 14.16 -1.12
C THR A 113 -15.38 14.33 -1.66
N CYS A 114 -15.04 13.70 -2.80
CA CYS A 114 -13.80 13.96 -3.53
C CYS A 114 -13.62 15.45 -3.82
N ASN A 115 -14.65 16.09 -4.38
CA ASN A 115 -14.61 17.52 -4.71
C ASN A 115 -14.39 18.39 -3.47
N LYS A 116 -14.99 18.03 -2.33
CA LYS A 116 -14.75 18.72 -1.05
C LYS A 116 -13.30 18.54 -0.60
N MET A 117 -12.77 17.33 -0.66
CA MET A 117 -11.38 17.03 -0.28
C MET A 117 -10.37 17.78 -1.16
N ILE A 118 -10.57 17.79 -2.48
CA ILE A 118 -9.68 18.51 -3.42
C ILE A 118 -9.67 20.02 -3.13
N ARG A 119 -10.81 20.61 -2.75
CA ARG A 119 -10.87 22.02 -2.32
C ARG A 119 -10.11 22.27 -1.02
N ILE A 120 -10.15 21.32 -0.08
CA ILE A 120 -9.34 21.39 1.15
C ILE A 120 -7.85 21.38 0.79
N PHE A 121 -7.40 20.43 -0.05
CA PHE A 121 -6.01 20.39 -0.51
C PHE A 121 -5.59 21.67 -1.22
N SER A 122 -6.41 22.17 -2.15
CA SER A 122 -6.15 23.42 -2.86
C SER A 122 -6.04 24.63 -1.92
N ARG A 123 -6.79 24.66 -0.82
CA ARG A 123 -6.66 25.71 0.20
C ARG A 123 -5.38 25.57 1.02
N LEU A 124 -5.02 24.34 1.41
CA LEU A 124 -3.85 24.06 2.24
C LEU A 124 -2.52 24.25 1.49
N LEU A 125 -2.49 24.01 0.18
CA LEU A 125 -1.30 24.23 -0.63
C LEU A 125 -0.86 25.70 -0.62
N ASP A 126 0.44 25.92 -0.75
CA ASP A 126 0.96 27.20 -1.20
C ASP A 126 0.58 27.47 -2.67
N ASN A 127 0.65 28.72 -3.12
CA ASN A 127 0.29 29.11 -4.49
C ASN A 127 1.09 28.35 -5.56
N ASN A 128 2.36 28.01 -5.27
CA ASN A 128 3.21 27.22 -6.16
C ASN A 128 3.31 25.75 -5.71
N GLY A 129 2.48 25.33 -4.74
CA GLY A 129 2.52 24.00 -4.17
C GLY A 129 1.95 22.94 -5.11
N LEU A 130 2.37 21.70 -4.89
CA LEU A 130 1.96 20.53 -5.68
C LEU A 130 1.22 19.51 -4.81
N LEU A 131 0.08 19.04 -5.31
CA LEU A 131 -0.63 17.86 -4.84
C LEU A 131 -0.21 16.64 -5.67
N PHE A 132 0.30 15.61 -5.04
CA PHE A 132 0.59 14.31 -5.63
C PHE A 132 -0.51 13.31 -5.24
N VAL A 133 -1.01 12.57 -6.24
CA VAL A 133 -2.03 11.53 -6.07
C VAL A 133 -1.65 10.29 -6.87
N ASP A 134 -2.32 9.17 -6.60
CA ASP A 134 -2.14 7.96 -7.39
C ASP A 134 -2.63 8.17 -8.83
N ALA A 135 -2.07 7.42 -9.78
CA ALA A 135 -2.50 7.45 -11.17
C ALA A 135 -4.00 7.16 -11.32
N VAL A 136 -4.54 6.25 -10.49
CA VAL A 136 -5.97 5.89 -10.52
C VAL A 136 -6.88 7.01 -9.99
N GLU A 137 -6.34 7.97 -9.25
CA GLU A 137 -7.08 9.10 -8.65
C GLU A 137 -7.04 10.37 -9.52
N THR A 138 -6.31 10.32 -10.64
CA THR A 138 -6.05 11.48 -11.52
C THR A 138 -7.33 12.08 -12.09
N SER A 139 -8.30 11.26 -12.48
CA SER A 139 -9.57 11.75 -13.05
C SER A 139 -10.28 12.68 -12.07
N GLU A 140 -10.25 12.35 -10.79
CA GLU A 140 -11.06 13.02 -9.79
C GLU A 140 -10.50 14.42 -9.51
N VAL A 141 -9.18 14.51 -9.45
CA VAL A 141 -8.45 15.76 -9.21
C VAL A 141 -8.45 16.68 -10.44
N SER A 142 -8.38 16.11 -11.65
CA SER A 142 -8.29 16.87 -12.90
C SER A 142 -9.49 17.78 -13.18
N THR A 143 -10.62 17.54 -12.53
CA THR A 143 -11.83 18.35 -12.65
C THR A 143 -11.71 19.73 -11.98
N LEU A 144 -10.87 19.84 -10.94
CA LEU A 144 -10.80 21.02 -10.07
C LEU A 144 -9.39 21.62 -9.96
N MET A 145 -8.36 20.88 -10.37
CA MET A 145 -6.97 21.32 -10.33
C MET A 145 -6.26 21.11 -11.66
N LYS A 146 -5.24 21.94 -11.93
CA LYS A 146 -4.46 21.89 -13.15
C LYS A 146 -3.34 20.87 -12.98
N LYS A 147 -3.25 19.93 -13.92
CA LYS A 147 -2.13 18.97 -13.96
C LYS A 147 -0.80 19.70 -14.14
N ALA A 148 0.16 19.42 -13.27
CA ALA A 148 1.53 19.91 -13.34
C ALA A 148 2.39 18.95 -14.18
N GLN A 149 3.44 19.48 -14.80
CA GLN A 149 4.38 18.69 -15.59
C GLN A 149 5.50 18.18 -14.68
N VAL A 150 5.27 17.03 -14.05
CA VAL A 150 6.28 16.31 -13.26
C VAL A 150 6.48 14.95 -13.90
N ARG A 151 7.73 14.61 -14.18
CA ARG A 151 8.09 13.34 -14.81
C ARG A 151 7.75 12.18 -13.87
N ASP A 152 7.14 11.13 -14.43
CA ASP A 152 6.83 9.87 -13.75
C ASP A 152 5.95 10.01 -12.48
N ALA A 153 5.20 11.11 -12.36
CA ALA A 153 4.30 11.36 -11.23
C ALA A 153 3.00 12.07 -11.64
N CYS A 154 1.93 11.83 -10.88
CA CYS A 154 0.65 12.52 -11.07
C CYS A 154 0.54 13.70 -10.09
N ALA A 155 1.00 14.86 -10.55
CA ALA A 155 1.03 16.09 -9.76
C ALA A 155 0.03 17.14 -10.27
N PHE A 156 -0.52 17.93 -9.36
CA PHE A 156 -1.50 18.97 -9.63
C PHE A 156 -1.20 20.25 -8.85
N GLN A 157 -1.54 21.39 -9.42
CA GLN A 157 -1.36 22.71 -8.81
C GLN A 157 -2.69 23.46 -8.79
N LYS A 158 -2.75 24.55 -8.00
CA LYS A 158 -3.94 25.41 -7.95
C LYS A 158 -4.30 25.96 -9.34
N GLY A 159 -5.60 26.15 -9.53
CA GLY A 159 -6.21 26.62 -10.78
C GLY A 159 -6.85 25.48 -11.55
N ILE A 160 -7.83 25.81 -12.40
CA ILE A 160 -8.47 24.85 -13.30
C ILE A 160 -7.75 24.95 -14.64
N ALA A 161 -7.51 23.81 -15.30
CA ALA A 161 -6.95 23.83 -16.64
C ALA A 161 -7.84 24.71 -17.55
N SER A 162 -7.29 25.85 -18.01
CA SER A 162 -7.87 26.54 -19.15
C SER A 162 -7.93 25.54 -20.30
N HIS A 163 -9.11 25.38 -20.92
CA HIS A 163 -9.24 24.63 -22.17
C HIS A 163 -8.45 25.36 -23.26
N SER A 164 -7.13 25.18 -23.26
CA SER A 164 -6.21 25.71 -24.25
C SER A 164 -5.83 24.57 -25.19
N GLN A 165 -6.59 24.47 -26.28
CA GLN A 165 -6.24 23.95 -27.60
C GLN A 165 -5.43 22.65 -27.67
N GLN A 166 -6.07 21.63 -28.24
CA GLN A 166 -5.40 20.45 -28.83
C GLN A 166 -4.25 20.90 -29.74
N PRO A 167 -3.04 20.31 -29.61
CA PRO A 167 -2.04 20.41 -30.65
C PRO A 167 -2.53 19.64 -31.88
N GLN A 168 -2.67 20.36 -32.99
CA GLN A 168 -2.92 19.81 -34.30
C GLN A 168 -1.85 18.79 -34.71
N ASN A 169 -2.32 17.75 -35.40
CA ASN A 169 -1.59 16.88 -36.30
C ASN A 169 -0.28 17.47 -36.85
N GLN A 170 0.84 16.78 -36.60
CA GLN A 170 1.92 16.70 -37.58
C GLN A 170 2.33 15.24 -37.77
N SER A 171 1.94 14.74 -38.95
CA SER A 171 2.49 13.53 -39.56
C SER A 171 3.94 13.78 -39.94
N THR A 172 4.87 12.98 -39.40
CA THR A 172 6.13 12.67 -40.09
C THR A 172 6.62 11.27 -39.74
N LYS A 173 6.38 10.36 -40.69
CA LYS A 173 7.31 9.34 -41.22
C LYS A 173 8.02 8.40 -40.23
N THR A 174 7.63 7.14 -40.32
CA THR A 174 8.41 5.93 -39.97
C THR A 174 9.82 5.97 -40.56
N PRO A 175 10.82 5.47 -39.80
CA PRO A 175 11.82 4.61 -40.40
C PRO A 175 11.93 3.26 -39.67
N SER A 176 11.72 2.22 -40.48
CA SER A 176 12.36 0.91 -40.53
C SER A 176 13.12 0.34 -39.32
N LEU A 177 12.71 -0.89 -38.98
CA LEU A 177 13.49 -1.92 -38.29
C LEU A 177 14.89 -2.11 -38.92
N ARG A 178 15.93 -2.09 -38.08
CA ARG A 178 17.22 -2.72 -38.37
C ARG A 178 17.64 -3.58 -37.19
N ASN A 179 17.80 -4.87 -37.47
CA ASN A 179 18.24 -5.90 -36.54
C ASN A 179 19.73 -5.78 -36.16
N ASN A 180 19.99 -6.29 -34.95
CA ASN A 180 21.13 -7.10 -34.49
C ASN A 180 22.16 -6.49 -33.53
N PRO A 181 22.76 -7.34 -32.66
CA PRO A 181 22.86 -7.10 -31.22
C PRO A 181 24.30 -6.83 -30.75
N ALA A 182 24.44 -6.22 -29.58
CA ALA A 182 25.69 -6.20 -28.84
C ALA A 182 25.42 -6.63 -27.40
N SER A 183 25.92 -7.82 -27.10
CA SER A 183 25.94 -8.50 -25.82
C SER A 183 26.71 -7.67 -24.79
N VAL A 184 26.06 -7.34 -23.66
CA VAL A 184 26.77 -6.94 -22.44
C VAL A 184 26.59 -8.07 -21.45
N SER A 185 27.69 -8.74 -21.13
CA SER A 185 27.78 -9.79 -20.14
C SER A 185 27.61 -9.19 -18.75
N THR A 186 26.42 -9.32 -18.18
CA THR A 186 26.21 -9.11 -16.74
C THR A 186 26.56 -10.41 -16.05
N THR A 187 27.72 -10.44 -15.39
CA THR A 187 28.11 -11.52 -14.48
C THR A 187 27.15 -11.52 -13.29
N THR A 188 26.09 -12.32 -13.36
CA THR A 188 25.21 -12.60 -12.23
C THR A 188 25.96 -13.48 -11.24
N VAL A 189 26.32 -12.90 -10.09
CA VAL A 189 26.67 -13.68 -8.91
C VAL A 189 25.39 -14.33 -8.41
N THR A 190 25.20 -15.60 -8.76
CA THR A 190 24.15 -16.46 -8.23
C THR A 190 24.49 -16.85 -6.79
N HIS A 191 24.02 -16.08 -5.81
CA HIS A 191 23.74 -16.66 -4.49
C HIS A 191 22.43 -17.44 -4.60
N SER A 192 22.54 -18.72 -5.00
CA SER A 192 21.40 -19.64 -4.96
C SER A 192 21.01 -19.87 -3.50
N SER A 193 20.01 -19.12 -3.03
CA SER A 193 19.26 -19.54 -1.84
C SER A 193 18.68 -20.92 -2.10
N PRO A 194 18.68 -21.82 -1.10
CA PRO A 194 18.13 -23.15 -1.28
C PRO A 194 16.66 -23.08 -1.75
N GLU A 195 16.31 -23.96 -2.69
CA GLU A 195 14.97 -24.05 -3.27
C GLU A 195 13.93 -24.34 -2.18
N VAL A 196 12.93 -23.48 -2.06
CA VAL A 196 11.92 -23.58 -1.00
C VAL A 196 10.82 -24.53 -1.44
N LYS A 197 10.60 -25.60 -0.66
CA LYS A 197 9.49 -26.53 -0.92
C LYS A 197 8.18 -25.95 -0.40
N ARG A 198 7.12 -26.16 -1.19
CA ARG A 198 5.74 -25.74 -0.86
C ARG A 198 5.30 -26.16 0.56
N ASP A 199 5.61 -27.39 0.94
CA ASP A 199 5.20 -27.95 2.23
C ASP A 199 5.92 -27.33 3.43
N SER A 200 7.10 -26.72 3.21
CA SER A 200 7.88 -26.12 4.29
C SER A 200 7.17 -24.92 4.91
N ALA A 201 6.51 -24.09 4.10
CA ALA A 201 5.74 -22.93 4.58
C ALA A 201 4.54 -23.38 5.43
N GLU A 202 3.82 -24.41 4.97
CA GLU A 202 2.68 -24.97 5.69
C GLU A 202 3.11 -25.66 6.99
N GLN A 203 4.22 -26.41 6.98
CA GLN A 203 4.77 -27.01 8.21
C GLN A 203 5.21 -25.96 9.24
N ALA A 204 5.80 -24.85 8.80
CA ALA A 204 6.13 -23.75 9.69
C ALA A 204 4.86 -23.12 10.30
N TYR A 205 3.81 -22.94 9.49
CA TYR A 205 2.53 -22.42 9.95
C TYR A 205 1.86 -23.35 10.97
N GLN A 206 1.74 -24.64 10.66
CA GLN A 206 1.17 -25.65 11.57
C GLN A 206 1.98 -25.77 12.88
N GLY A 207 3.29 -25.57 12.81
CA GLY A 207 4.17 -25.48 13.98
C GLY A 207 4.09 -24.16 14.76
N LYS A 208 3.18 -23.25 14.41
CA LYS A 208 3.02 -21.89 14.98
C LYS A 208 4.28 -21.02 14.89
N ARG A 209 5.17 -21.32 13.94
CA ARG A 209 6.37 -20.53 13.63
C ARG A 209 6.01 -19.48 12.58
N PHE A 210 5.15 -18.54 12.95
CA PHE A 210 4.53 -17.59 12.02
C PHE A 210 5.55 -16.77 11.21
N ASP A 211 6.60 -16.26 11.86
CA ASP A 211 7.65 -15.49 11.19
C ASP A 211 8.41 -16.32 10.14
N GLU A 212 8.61 -17.61 10.41
CA GLU A 212 9.25 -18.53 9.47
C GLU A 212 8.31 -18.85 8.31
N ALA A 213 7.03 -19.12 8.59
CA ALA A 213 6.02 -19.38 7.58
C ALA A 213 5.86 -18.20 6.60
N ILE A 214 5.78 -16.97 7.11
CA ILE A 214 5.69 -15.75 6.30
C ILE A 214 6.88 -15.63 5.35
N ARG A 215 8.12 -15.79 5.89
CA ARG A 215 9.34 -15.73 5.05
C ARG A 215 9.35 -16.80 3.97
N LEU A 216 8.89 -18.01 4.29
CA LEU A 216 8.82 -19.10 3.33
C LEU A 216 7.78 -18.84 2.24
N TYR A 217 6.62 -18.25 2.58
CA TYR A 217 5.65 -17.82 1.58
C TYR A 217 6.17 -16.70 0.68
N ASP A 218 6.86 -15.70 1.22
CA ASP A 218 7.50 -14.64 0.41
C ASP A 218 8.51 -15.25 -0.59
N GLN A 219 9.37 -16.16 -0.12
CA GLN A 219 10.34 -16.86 -0.99
C GLN A 219 9.66 -17.71 -2.07
N LEU A 220 8.51 -18.34 -1.77
CA LEU A 220 7.75 -19.11 -2.75
C LEU A 220 7.16 -18.23 -3.85
N VAL A 221 6.71 -17.01 -3.54
CA VAL A 221 6.23 -16.05 -4.54
C VAL A 221 7.37 -15.66 -5.48
N ASP A 222 8.56 -15.37 -4.93
CA ASP A 222 9.72 -14.95 -5.72
C ASP A 222 10.29 -16.08 -6.59
N GLN A 223 10.45 -17.28 -6.01
CA GLN A 223 11.07 -18.43 -6.69
C GLN A 223 10.12 -19.15 -7.64
N HIS A 224 8.81 -19.15 -7.33
CA HIS A 224 7.80 -19.88 -8.08
C HIS A 224 6.56 -19.01 -8.34
N PRO A 225 6.59 -18.07 -9.30
CA PRO A 225 5.45 -17.21 -9.62
C PRO A 225 4.16 -17.98 -9.95
N ALA A 226 4.29 -19.22 -10.44
CA ALA A 226 3.16 -20.13 -10.67
C ALA A 226 2.37 -20.49 -9.39
N TRP A 227 2.93 -20.28 -8.21
CA TRP A 227 2.29 -20.54 -6.91
C TRP A 227 1.90 -19.27 -6.16
N ALA A 228 2.06 -18.09 -6.78
CA ALA A 228 1.87 -16.82 -6.11
C ALA A 228 0.49 -16.70 -5.43
N CYS A 229 -0.60 -17.04 -6.12
CA CYS A 229 -1.93 -16.99 -5.49
C CYS A 229 -2.04 -17.88 -4.25
N TRP A 230 -1.50 -19.10 -4.31
CA TRP A 230 -1.55 -20.04 -3.20
C TRP A 230 -0.68 -19.57 -2.04
N ALA A 231 0.50 -19.02 -2.33
CA ALA A 231 1.40 -18.48 -1.33
C ALA A 231 0.81 -17.25 -0.63
N HIS A 232 0.19 -16.33 -1.38
CA HIS A 232 -0.54 -15.19 -0.82
C HIS A 232 -1.72 -15.63 0.06
N ALA A 233 -2.51 -16.63 -0.38
CA ALA A 233 -3.60 -17.17 0.43
C ALA A 233 -3.08 -17.81 1.73
N GLY A 234 -2.00 -18.59 1.65
CA GLY A 234 -1.36 -19.20 2.81
C GLY A 234 -0.81 -18.16 3.80
N LYS A 235 -0.13 -17.15 3.28
CA LYS A 235 0.41 -16.03 4.07
C LYS A 235 -0.70 -15.23 4.76
N ALA A 236 -1.82 -14.97 4.08
CA ALA A 236 -2.98 -14.31 4.67
C ALA A 236 -3.51 -15.04 5.91
N ARG A 237 -3.56 -16.39 5.88
CA ARG A 237 -3.95 -17.21 7.05
C ARG A 237 -3.00 -17.01 8.22
N VAL A 238 -1.69 -17.07 7.95
CA VAL A 238 -0.66 -16.85 8.99
C VAL A 238 -0.79 -15.46 9.61
N LEU A 239 -1.03 -14.43 8.79
CA LEU A 239 -1.10 -13.04 9.24
C LEU A 239 -2.32 -12.78 10.12
N VAL A 240 -3.50 -13.29 9.76
CA VAL A 240 -4.71 -13.23 10.62
C VAL A 240 -4.44 -13.89 11.96
N ASP A 241 -3.85 -15.09 11.98
CA ASP A 241 -3.56 -15.80 13.23
C ASP A 241 -2.49 -15.11 14.08
N SER A 242 -1.58 -14.38 13.45
CA SER A 242 -0.56 -13.56 14.12
C SER A 242 -1.07 -12.18 14.58
N GLY A 243 -2.32 -11.83 14.26
CA GLY A 243 -2.98 -10.56 14.61
C GLY A 243 -2.66 -9.38 13.69
N ASP A 244 -2.07 -9.62 12.51
CA ASP A 244 -1.78 -8.57 11.53
C ASP A 244 -2.90 -8.43 10.50
N ASP A 245 -4.02 -7.87 10.95
CA ASP A 245 -5.27 -7.82 10.19
C ASP A 245 -5.15 -7.03 8.87
N LEU A 246 -4.32 -5.98 8.82
CA LEU A 246 -4.16 -5.16 7.62
C LEU A 246 -3.37 -5.90 6.54
N GLU A 247 -2.22 -6.48 6.91
CA GLU A 247 -1.40 -7.23 5.97
C GLU A 247 -2.14 -8.49 5.50
N ALA A 248 -2.89 -9.15 6.38
CA ALA A 248 -3.70 -10.30 6.00
C ALA A 248 -4.77 -9.98 4.96
N LEU A 249 -5.40 -8.82 5.06
CA LEU A 249 -6.39 -8.35 4.07
C LEU A 249 -5.73 -8.12 2.71
N GLU A 250 -4.58 -7.43 2.69
CA GLU A 250 -3.84 -7.15 1.45
C GLU A 250 -3.40 -8.46 0.75
N GLU A 251 -2.87 -9.43 1.51
CA GLU A 251 -2.46 -10.73 0.98
C GLU A 251 -3.65 -11.57 0.48
N ALA A 252 -4.79 -11.51 1.17
CA ALA A 252 -6.01 -12.19 0.71
C ALA A 252 -6.55 -11.59 -0.60
N GLU A 253 -6.50 -10.26 -0.76
CA GLU A 253 -6.89 -9.59 -2.00
C GLU A 253 -5.93 -9.93 -3.15
N ARG A 254 -4.61 -9.96 -2.91
CA ARG A 254 -3.60 -10.43 -3.88
C ARG A 254 -3.87 -11.85 -4.35
N ALA A 255 -4.19 -12.75 -3.42
CA ALA A 255 -4.51 -14.14 -3.76
C ALA A 255 -5.72 -14.26 -4.69
N LEU A 256 -6.74 -13.42 -4.51
CA LEU A 256 -7.97 -13.44 -5.31
C LEU A 256 -7.82 -12.74 -6.67
N SER A 257 -7.10 -11.63 -6.71
CA SER A 257 -6.88 -10.81 -7.92
C SER A 257 -5.82 -11.40 -8.84
N GLY A 258 -4.72 -11.91 -8.29
CA GLY A 258 -3.57 -12.44 -9.04
C GLY A 258 -3.91 -13.66 -9.90
N CYS A 259 -4.99 -14.37 -9.56
CA CYS A 259 -5.43 -15.58 -10.25
C CYS A 259 -6.23 -15.34 -11.53
N GLN A 260 -6.55 -14.08 -11.84
CA GLN A 260 -7.29 -13.73 -13.04
C GLN A 260 -6.37 -13.29 -14.21
N ASN A 261 -5.13 -12.87 -13.92
CA ASN A 261 -4.28 -12.17 -14.87
C ASN A 261 -2.83 -12.70 -15.01
N THR A 262 -2.46 -13.84 -14.41
CA THR A 262 -1.06 -14.32 -14.40
C THR A 262 -0.89 -15.82 -14.71
N ASN A 263 0.34 -16.26 -15.03
CA ASN A 263 0.78 -17.66 -15.13
C ASN A 263 0.65 -18.47 -13.80
N SER A 264 -0.10 -17.97 -12.82
CA SER A 264 -0.37 -18.65 -11.56
C SER A 264 -1.32 -19.82 -11.75
N LEU A 265 -1.02 -20.93 -11.09
CA LEU A 265 -1.89 -22.09 -11.00
C LEU A 265 -3.20 -21.71 -10.29
N TYR A 266 -4.26 -22.40 -10.71
CA TYR A 266 -5.61 -22.25 -10.16
C TYR A 266 -5.63 -22.36 -8.63
N LEU A 267 -6.21 -21.37 -7.96
CA LEU A 267 -6.44 -21.39 -6.52
C LEU A 267 -7.69 -22.24 -6.20
N PRO A 268 -7.58 -23.34 -5.45
CA PRO A 268 -8.72 -24.20 -5.10
C PRO A 268 -9.86 -23.43 -4.41
N ASN A 269 -11.10 -23.89 -4.58
CA ASN A 269 -12.27 -23.24 -3.95
C ASN A 269 -12.14 -23.13 -2.43
N LYS A 270 -11.47 -24.09 -1.78
CA LYS A 270 -11.19 -24.04 -0.35
C LYS A 270 -10.33 -22.82 0.00
N ASP A 271 -9.16 -22.66 -0.63
CA ASP A 271 -8.26 -21.54 -0.34
C ASP A 271 -8.86 -20.19 -0.79
N ARG A 272 -9.68 -20.16 -1.84
CA ARG A 272 -10.46 -18.97 -2.23
C ARG A 272 -11.51 -18.60 -1.18
N ALA A 273 -12.18 -19.59 -0.61
CA ALA A 273 -13.13 -19.37 0.48
C ALA A 273 -12.39 -18.85 1.73
N ASP A 274 -11.23 -19.41 2.07
CA ASP A 274 -10.40 -18.95 3.19
C ASP A 274 -10.00 -17.47 2.99
N ALA A 275 -9.55 -17.08 1.78
CA ALA A 275 -9.19 -15.69 1.49
C ALA A 275 -10.39 -14.73 1.64
N HIS A 276 -11.57 -15.07 1.10
CA HIS A 276 -12.77 -14.27 1.32
C HIS A 276 -13.20 -14.23 2.80
N ALA A 277 -13.03 -15.32 3.53
CA ALA A 277 -13.34 -15.39 4.96
C ALA A 277 -12.43 -14.46 5.78
N ILE A 278 -11.13 -14.42 5.46
CA ILE A 278 -10.16 -13.51 6.08
C ILE A 278 -10.59 -12.06 5.87
N ILE A 279 -10.91 -11.67 4.62
CA ILE A 279 -11.36 -10.30 4.33
C ILE A 279 -12.64 -9.99 5.13
N ALA A 280 -13.62 -10.91 5.15
CA ALA A 280 -14.85 -10.71 5.90
C ALA A 280 -14.63 -10.57 7.42
N LEU A 281 -13.68 -11.31 8.00
CA LEU A 281 -13.31 -11.22 9.41
C LEU A 281 -12.65 -9.88 9.73
N VAL A 282 -11.69 -9.45 8.91
CA VAL A 282 -11.00 -8.17 9.11
C VAL A 282 -11.99 -7.00 8.96
N LEU A 283 -12.87 -7.05 7.96
CA LEU A 283 -13.92 -6.04 7.79
C LEU A 283 -14.93 -6.04 8.96
N ASN A 284 -15.26 -7.22 9.53
CA ASN A 284 -16.09 -7.32 10.74
C ASN A 284 -15.46 -6.55 11.90
N LYS A 285 -14.19 -6.85 12.19
CA LYS A 285 -13.43 -6.21 13.28
C LYS A 285 -13.36 -4.69 13.12
N LYS A 286 -13.31 -4.20 11.88
CA LYS A 286 -13.31 -2.77 11.55
C LYS A 286 -14.70 -2.13 11.48
N GLY A 287 -15.78 -2.89 11.68
CA GLY A 287 -17.16 -2.40 11.61
C GLY A 287 -17.67 -2.08 10.20
N ILE A 288 -16.98 -2.54 9.13
CA ILE A 288 -17.29 -2.23 7.73
C ILE A 288 -18.27 -3.28 7.17
N LYS A 289 -19.58 -3.00 7.27
CA LYS A 289 -20.64 -3.98 6.93
C LYS A 289 -20.87 -4.21 5.44
N ALA A 290 -20.66 -3.20 4.59
CA ALA A 290 -20.99 -3.27 3.16
C ALA A 290 -20.12 -4.31 2.43
N GLY A 291 -18.79 -4.17 2.48
CA GLY A 291 -17.87 -5.12 1.83
C GLY A 291 -17.85 -6.49 2.50
N GLN A 292 -18.11 -6.57 3.82
CA GLN A 292 -18.18 -7.83 4.54
C GLN A 292 -19.24 -8.78 3.95
N LYS A 293 -20.44 -8.27 3.68
CA LYS A 293 -21.56 -9.10 3.21
C LYS A 293 -21.23 -9.80 1.89
N GLU A 294 -20.64 -9.06 0.95
CA GLU A 294 -20.25 -9.59 -0.36
C GLU A 294 -19.26 -10.75 -0.23
N HIS A 295 -18.24 -10.58 0.62
CA HIS A 295 -17.28 -11.66 0.86
C HIS A 295 -17.89 -12.87 1.56
N LEU A 296 -18.82 -12.68 2.50
CA LEU A 296 -19.55 -13.80 3.11
C LEU A 296 -20.42 -14.58 2.12
N GLU A 297 -21.03 -13.89 1.14
CA GLU A 297 -21.76 -14.55 0.06
C GLU A 297 -20.82 -15.39 -0.82
N GLN A 298 -19.61 -14.91 -1.10
CA GLN A 298 -18.60 -15.71 -1.80
C GLN A 298 -18.14 -16.92 -0.98
N VAL A 299 -17.93 -16.76 0.33
CA VAL A 299 -17.61 -17.89 1.21
C VAL A 299 -18.74 -18.92 1.18
N GLN A 300 -20.00 -18.50 1.34
CA GLN A 300 -21.16 -19.39 1.30
C GLN A 300 -21.27 -20.16 -0.02
N ARG A 301 -20.91 -19.53 -1.14
CA ARG A 301 -20.91 -20.15 -2.47
C ARG A 301 -19.77 -21.15 -2.67
N LEU A 302 -18.58 -20.82 -2.18
CA LEU A 302 -17.36 -21.61 -2.40
C LEU A 302 -17.18 -22.73 -1.38
N ASN A 303 -17.57 -22.50 -0.13
CA ASN A 303 -17.53 -23.44 0.98
C ASN A 303 -18.67 -23.17 1.97
N PRO A 304 -19.86 -23.76 1.76
CA PRO A 304 -21.05 -23.56 2.60
C PRO A 304 -20.88 -23.88 4.09
N ASN A 305 -19.91 -24.74 4.42
CA ASN A 305 -19.64 -25.20 5.79
C ASN A 305 -18.47 -24.45 6.44
N HIS A 306 -18.00 -23.35 5.85
CA HIS A 306 -16.87 -22.61 6.38
C HIS A 306 -17.21 -21.99 7.78
N PRO A 307 -16.34 -22.16 8.81
CA PRO A 307 -16.63 -21.72 10.18
C PRO A 307 -16.98 -20.23 10.33
N VAL A 308 -16.41 -19.37 9.49
CA VAL A 308 -16.65 -17.91 9.49
C VAL A 308 -18.13 -17.54 9.39
N LEU A 309 -18.93 -18.35 8.69
CA LEU A 309 -20.35 -18.09 8.47
C LEU A 309 -21.17 -18.24 9.75
N GLN A 310 -20.69 -19.06 10.70
CA GLN A 310 -21.31 -19.22 12.02
C GLN A 310 -20.82 -18.15 12.99
N LEU A 311 -19.50 -17.90 13.01
CA LEU A 311 -18.85 -16.90 13.87
C LEU A 311 -19.49 -15.50 13.73
N ILE A 312 -19.62 -14.99 12.50
CA ILE A 312 -20.15 -13.63 12.26
C ILE A 312 -21.68 -13.55 12.45
N ARG A 313 -22.40 -14.68 12.35
CA ARG A 313 -23.85 -14.70 12.64
C ARG A 313 -24.15 -14.59 14.13
N GLN A 314 -23.28 -15.15 14.97
CA GLN A 314 -23.42 -15.12 16.44
C GLN A 314 -23.17 -13.71 17.01
N ASP A 315 -22.20 -12.97 16.47
CA ASP A 315 -21.92 -11.55 16.81
C ASP A 315 -23.12 -10.59 16.58
N LYS A 316 -24.16 -11.00 15.85
CA LYS A 316 -25.36 -10.19 15.61
C LYS A 316 -26.51 -10.45 16.60
N GLN A 317 -26.38 -11.47 17.45
CA GLN A 317 -27.41 -11.87 18.42
C GLN A 317 -27.10 -11.44 19.87
N GLU A 318 -25.92 -10.86 20.10
CA GLU A 318 -25.51 -10.20 21.36
C GLU A 318 -25.56 -8.67 21.21
#